data_AF-A0A268U6Q9-F1
#
_entry.id   AF-A0A268U6Q9-F1
#
_cell.length_a   1.000
_cell.length_b   1.000
_cell.length_c   1.000
_cell.angle_alpha   90.00
_cell.angle_beta   90.00
_cell.angle_gamma   90.00
#
_symmetry.space_group_name_H-M   'P 1'
#
loop_
_entity.id
_entity.type
_entity.pdbx_description
1 polymer ?
#
loop_
_entity_poly.entity_id
_entity_poly.type
_entity_poly.pdbx_seq_one_letter_code
_entity_poly.pdbx_strand_id
1 'polypeptide(L)'
;MKLWRKILTHIPYNFEIIKVFLKNHGYNTEEIKQADNKKIIELYEEYNIKAIYEFQIFLNQNNALSSTENIKKYHMQDELNQKILKINGDISKIYDLIDIYFDDYDHDELLEILCKRIKNFSINKIQKIFQIKYRQYQEIWLKKLEIRFKDLPAEEKIFLKKYYEKNRNNMEKLKYVYEYSKNPQYIEKIKKVAQIKLDIMENFMPDLKESYYKSYYNNTPEKIKLIKEISQLNPSYSKNQLKEFTITELKSLNSEILEQNKKEIQDKKLFHKYTNAISQSMDSMDDESFVKICLEAIRELDEEQLQKVVNFSISRNKFFLGKFNTVIKEHQGLTKIRFI
;
A
#
# COMPACT_ATOMS: atom_id res chain seq x y z
N MET A 1 14.70 30.27 4.18
CA MET A 1 15.36 31.16 5.17
C MET A 1 16.74 30.70 5.69
N LYS A 2 17.39 29.66 5.13
CA LYS A 2 18.70 29.15 5.61
C LYS A 2 19.96 29.76 4.94
N LEU A 3 19.80 30.63 3.94
CA LEU A 3 20.93 31.21 3.19
C LEU A 3 21.47 32.53 3.76
N TRP A 4 20.74 33.22 4.63
CA TRP A 4 21.18 34.53 5.17
C TRP A 4 22.05 34.44 6.43
N ARG A 5 22.09 33.28 7.11
CA ARG A 5 22.86 33.12 8.36
C ARG A 5 24.35 32.78 8.15
N LYS A 6 24.82 32.61 6.91
CA LYS A 6 26.20 32.17 6.62
C LYS A 6 27.13 33.25 6.06
N ILE A 7 26.69 34.50 5.92
CA ILE A 7 27.49 35.59 5.34
C ILE A 7 27.99 36.61 6.38
N LEU A 8 27.53 36.57 7.63
CA LEU A 8 27.83 37.59 8.65
C LEU A 8 28.88 37.17 9.70
N THR A 9 29.89 36.38 9.34
CA THR A 9 30.90 35.93 10.33
C THR A 9 32.22 36.67 10.35
N HIS A 10 32.46 37.74 9.57
CA HIS A 10 33.60 38.65 9.80
C HIS A 10 33.43 40.01 9.12
N ILE A 11 32.43 40.80 9.55
CA ILE A 11 32.48 42.25 9.36
C ILE A 11 32.53 42.85 10.76
N PRO A 12 33.62 43.54 11.16
CA PRO A 12 33.67 44.20 12.45
C PRO A 12 32.54 45.23 12.52
N TYR A 13 31.64 45.09 13.49
CA TYR A 13 30.55 46.04 13.70
C TYR A 13 31.16 47.42 13.93
N ASN A 14 30.89 48.36 13.02
CA ASN A 14 31.28 49.75 13.22
C ASN A 14 30.28 50.40 14.17
N PHE A 15 30.57 50.30 15.47
CA PHE A 15 29.70 50.77 16.55
C PHE A 15 29.39 52.26 16.46
N GLU A 16 30.28 53.08 15.89
CA GLU A 16 30.01 54.51 15.68
C GLU A 16 28.89 54.72 14.65
N ILE A 17 28.86 53.93 13.57
CA ILE A 17 27.77 53.97 12.59
C ILE A 17 26.46 53.49 13.23
N ILE A 18 26.50 52.45 14.06
CA ILE A 18 25.31 51.92 14.75
C ILE A 18 24.74 52.93 15.76
N LYS A 19 25.60 53.60 16.53
CA LYS A 19 25.17 54.67 17.46
C LYS A 19 24.55 55.86 16.73
N VAL A 20 25.14 56.28 15.61
CA VAL A 20 24.59 57.35 14.76
C VAL A 20 23.23 56.91 14.18
N PHE A 21 23.12 55.67 13.74
CA PHE A 21 21.86 55.11 13.26
C PHE A 21 20.77 55.12 14.34
N LEU A 22 21.06 54.63 15.55
CA LEU A 22 20.09 54.62 16.66
C LEU A 22 19.68 56.05 17.05
N LYS A 23 20.63 57.00 17.09
CA LYS A 23 20.36 58.42 17.34
C LYS A 23 19.40 59.01 16.29
N ASN A 24 19.63 58.74 15.02
CA ASN A 24 18.81 59.26 13.93
C ASN A 24 17.38 58.67 13.93
N HIS A 25 17.15 57.56 14.63
CA HIS A 25 15.85 56.89 14.74
C HIS A 25 15.20 57.06 16.13
N GLY A 26 15.59 58.10 16.89
CA GLY A 26 14.85 58.58 18.06
C GLY A 26 15.24 57.96 19.41
N TYR A 27 16.30 57.14 19.47
CA TYR A 27 16.82 56.63 20.75
C TYR A 27 17.59 57.73 21.51
N ASN A 28 17.49 57.70 22.84
CA ASN A 28 18.07 58.72 23.72
C ASN A 28 19.61 58.77 23.60
N THR A 29 20.14 59.92 23.21
CA THR A 29 21.57 60.16 23.03
C THR A 29 22.44 59.94 24.27
N GLU A 30 21.88 60.12 25.46
CA GLU A 30 22.64 59.88 26.70
C GLU A 30 22.73 58.38 27.01
N GLU A 31 21.67 57.63 26.75
CA GLU A 31 21.62 56.17 26.94
C GLU A 31 22.52 55.43 25.94
N ILE A 32 22.59 55.89 24.69
CA ILE A 32 23.47 55.30 23.66
C ILE A 32 24.96 55.52 23.97
N LYS A 33 25.30 56.67 24.58
CA LYS A 33 26.70 57.00 24.94
C LYS A 33 27.20 56.20 26.14
N GLN A 34 26.30 55.83 27.05
CA GLN A 34 26.62 55.07 28.26
C GLN A 34 26.42 53.55 28.11
N ALA A 35 25.77 53.11 27.03
CA ALA A 35 25.51 51.70 26.76
C ALA A 35 26.78 50.95 26.32
N ASP A 36 26.98 49.76 26.90
CA ASP A 36 28.01 48.83 26.47
C ASP A 36 27.72 48.30 25.05
N ASN A 37 28.76 47.88 24.32
CA ASN A 37 28.69 47.43 22.93
C ASN A 37 27.65 46.31 22.71
N LYS A 38 27.47 45.44 23.70
CA LYS A 38 26.44 44.39 23.67
C LYS A 38 25.03 44.98 23.67
N LYS A 39 24.79 46.01 24.49
CA LYS A 39 23.50 46.68 24.60
C LYS A 39 23.20 47.55 23.38
N ILE A 40 24.24 48.12 22.74
CA ILE A 40 24.12 48.81 21.46
C ILE A 40 23.68 47.85 20.33
N ILE A 41 24.23 46.64 20.31
CA ILE A 41 23.80 45.60 19.35
C ILE A 41 22.37 45.17 19.63
N GLU A 42 21.99 44.93 20.88
CA GLU A 42 20.62 44.55 21.26
C GLU A 42 19.60 45.61 20.81
N LEU A 43 19.88 46.91 21.04
CA LEU A 43 19.01 48.00 20.59
C LEU A 43 18.93 48.11 19.07
N TYR A 44 20.05 47.89 18.37
CA TYR A 44 20.10 47.90 16.91
C TYR A 44 19.34 46.72 16.32
N GLU A 45 19.50 45.52 16.88
CA GLU A 45 18.76 44.33 16.46
C GLU A 45 17.27 44.49 16.73
N GLU A 46 16.88 44.99 17.91
CA GLU A 46 15.49 45.25 18.26
C GLU A 46 14.84 46.24 17.30
N TYR A 47 15.53 47.36 17.00
CA TYR A 47 15.04 48.33 16.03
C TYR A 47 14.89 47.73 14.63
N ASN A 48 15.90 47.00 14.15
CA ASN A 48 15.86 46.40 12.81
C ASN A 48 14.79 45.31 12.70
N ILE A 49 14.63 44.49 13.73
CA ILE A 49 13.56 43.49 13.79
C ILE A 49 12.22 44.20 13.72
N LYS A 50 12.02 45.26 14.50
CA LYS A 50 10.79 46.07 14.48
C LYS A 50 10.55 46.72 13.11
N ALA A 51 11.58 47.33 12.51
CA ALA A 51 11.49 47.96 11.20
C ALA A 51 11.22 46.95 10.07
N ILE A 52 11.82 45.75 10.13
CA ILE A 52 11.53 44.64 9.21
C ILE A 52 10.08 44.20 9.37
N TYR A 53 9.57 44.10 10.60
CA TYR A 53 8.17 43.76 10.85
C TYR A 53 7.22 44.85 10.37
N GLU A 54 7.49 46.12 10.63
CA GLU A 54 6.69 47.25 10.15
C GLU A 54 6.69 47.33 8.62
N PHE A 55 7.83 47.05 7.99
CA PHE A 55 7.95 46.97 6.53
C PHE A 55 7.21 45.76 5.96
N GLN A 56 7.24 44.60 6.64
CA GLN A 56 6.43 43.44 6.28
C GLN A 56 4.92 43.71 6.45
N ILE A 57 4.53 44.43 7.49
CA ILE A 57 3.15 44.88 7.69
C ILE A 57 2.73 45.80 6.53
N PHE A 58 3.58 46.76 6.15
CA PHE A 58 3.34 47.67 5.02
C PHE A 58 3.22 46.93 3.67
N LEU A 59 4.12 45.98 3.37
CA LEU A 59 4.04 45.16 2.16
C LEU A 59 2.77 44.29 2.12
N ASN A 60 2.31 43.85 3.30
CA ASN A 60 1.12 43.00 3.45
C ASN A 60 -0.19 43.78 3.62
N GLN A 61 -0.18 45.13 3.65
CA GLN A 61 -1.41 45.93 3.67
C GLN A 61 -2.24 45.78 2.39
N ASN A 62 -1.67 45.24 1.31
CA ASN A 62 -2.42 44.80 0.12
C ASN A 62 -3.12 43.43 0.28
N ASN A 63 -2.91 42.71 1.40
CA ASN A 63 -3.55 41.42 1.71
C ASN A 63 -4.07 41.43 3.16
N ALA A 64 -5.26 42.01 3.37
CA ALA A 64 -5.87 42.26 4.67
C ALA A 64 -6.26 41.03 5.54
N LEU A 65 -5.84 39.81 5.19
CA LEU A 65 -6.16 38.57 5.92
C LEU A 65 -5.00 38.07 6.83
N SER A 66 -3.75 38.44 6.55
CA SER A 66 -2.58 37.83 7.22
C SER A 66 -2.17 38.47 8.57
N SER A 67 -2.56 39.72 8.84
CA SER A 67 -2.11 40.45 10.05
C SER A 67 -2.79 39.96 11.34
N THR A 68 -4.06 39.55 11.28
CA THR A 68 -4.78 38.96 12.43
C THR A 68 -4.38 37.52 12.74
N GLU A 69 -3.94 36.74 11.74
CA GLU A 69 -3.47 35.37 11.95
C GLU A 69 -2.07 35.32 12.58
N ASN A 70 -1.19 36.27 12.23
CA ASN A 70 0.17 36.34 12.79
C ASN A 70 0.20 36.76 14.26
N ILE A 71 -0.68 37.68 14.68
CA ILE A 71 -0.82 38.07 16.11
C ILE A 71 -1.39 36.89 16.93
N LYS A 72 -2.37 36.16 16.38
CA LYS A 72 -2.90 34.94 17.01
C LYS A 72 -1.84 33.84 17.15
N LYS A 73 -1.01 33.63 16.13
CA LYS A 73 0.11 32.66 16.17
C LYS A 73 1.15 33.02 17.23
N TYR A 74 1.49 34.30 17.40
CA TYR A 74 2.43 34.75 18.42
C TYR A 74 1.91 34.48 19.84
N HIS A 75 0.66 34.85 20.14
CA HIS A 75 0.05 34.58 21.44
C HIS A 75 -0.09 33.06 21.73
N MET A 76 -0.45 32.26 20.71
CA MET A 76 -0.49 30.80 20.85
C MET A 76 0.88 30.19 21.16
N GLN A 77 1.95 30.72 20.57
CA GLN A 77 3.30 30.21 20.81
C GLN A 77 3.80 30.55 22.22
N ASP A 78 3.49 31.75 22.73
CA ASP A 78 3.78 32.13 24.10
C ASP A 78 2.98 31.29 25.12
N GLU A 79 1.70 31.00 24.85
CA GLU A 79 0.90 30.09 25.68
C GLU A 79 1.45 28.66 25.68
N LEU A 80 1.82 28.12 24.52
CA LEU A 80 2.45 26.81 24.39
C LEU A 80 3.75 26.76 25.19
N ASN A 81 4.60 27.80 25.07
CA ASN A 81 5.85 27.90 25.83
C ASN A 81 5.58 27.91 27.35
N GLN A 82 4.59 28.67 27.82
CA GLN A 82 4.23 28.71 29.24
C GLN A 82 3.71 27.36 29.74
N LYS A 83 2.91 26.64 28.95
CA LYS A 83 2.42 25.31 29.34
C LYS A 83 3.53 24.25 29.29
N ILE A 84 4.50 24.36 28.38
CA ILE A 84 5.68 23.48 28.33
C ILE A 84 6.51 23.61 29.61
N LEU A 85 6.67 24.83 30.15
CA LEU A 85 7.38 25.05 31.42
C LEU A 85 6.68 24.37 32.61
N LYS A 86 5.37 24.12 32.53
CA LYS A 86 4.56 23.48 33.59
C LYS A 86 4.51 21.95 33.52
N ILE A 87 5.18 21.33 32.54
CA ILE A 87 5.19 19.87 32.37
C ILE A 87 5.86 19.17 33.56
N ASN A 88 6.88 19.77 34.20
CA ASN A 88 7.55 19.26 35.40
C ASN A 88 7.90 17.75 35.37
N GLY A 89 8.24 17.20 34.20
CA GLY A 89 8.61 15.79 34.07
C GLY A 89 7.44 14.80 34.06
N ASP A 90 6.20 15.27 33.90
CA ASP A 90 5.03 14.43 33.69
C ASP A 90 4.81 14.15 32.19
N ILE A 91 4.87 12.88 31.80
CA ILE A 91 4.69 12.45 30.41
C ILE A 91 3.24 12.66 29.96
N SER A 92 2.26 12.55 30.85
CA SER A 92 0.84 12.71 30.51
C SER A 92 0.55 14.09 29.93
N LYS A 93 1.17 15.13 30.51
CA LYS A 93 1.02 16.50 30.05
C LYS A 93 1.59 16.74 28.64
N ILE A 94 2.56 15.93 28.20
CA ILE A 94 3.06 16.00 26.82
C ILE A 94 1.98 15.52 25.85
N TYR A 95 1.26 14.45 26.21
CA TYR A 95 0.14 13.95 25.42
C TYR A 95 -0.98 15.00 25.32
N ASP A 96 -1.34 15.64 26.43
CA ASP A 96 -2.37 16.68 26.45
C ASP A 96 -1.97 17.92 25.62
N LEU A 97 -0.69 18.30 25.67
CA LEU A 97 -0.17 19.41 24.87
C LEU A 97 -0.21 19.11 23.38
N ILE A 98 0.18 17.90 22.98
CA ILE A 98 0.05 17.48 21.60
C ILE A 98 -1.42 17.56 21.19
N ASP A 99 -2.35 17.11 22.04
CA ASP A 99 -3.77 17.12 21.70
C ASP A 99 -4.37 18.52 21.51
N ILE A 100 -3.92 19.49 22.30
CA ILE A 100 -4.40 20.88 22.20
C ILE A 100 -3.87 21.57 20.94
N TYR A 101 -2.59 21.39 20.62
CA TYR A 101 -1.91 22.19 19.59
C TYR A 101 -1.69 21.45 18.26
N PHE A 102 -2.21 20.23 18.13
CA PHE A 102 -2.06 19.41 16.93
C PHE A 102 -2.63 20.06 15.66
N ASP A 103 -3.70 20.82 15.80
CA ASP A 103 -4.40 21.45 14.69
C ASP A 103 -3.82 22.83 14.32
N ASP A 104 -3.03 23.42 15.21
CA ASP A 104 -2.52 24.80 15.08
C ASP A 104 -1.12 24.87 14.45
N TYR A 105 -0.36 23.77 14.50
CA TYR A 105 1.03 23.70 14.03
C TYR A 105 1.25 22.55 13.04
N ASP A 106 2.18 22.76 12.11
CA ASP A 106 2.64 21.69 11.24
C ASP A 106 3.38 20.61 12.04
N HIS A 107 3.34 19.37 11.55
CA HIS A 107 3.94 18.20 12.20
C HIS A 107 5.41 18.46 12.62
N ASP A 108 6.21 18.98 11.68
CA ASP A 108 7.63 19.20 11.91
C ASP A 108 7.88 20.39 12.84
N GLU A 109 7.02 21.41 12.77
CA GLU A 109 7.10 22.61 13.61
C GLU A 109 6.78 22.30 15.08
N LEU A 110 5.68 21.58 15.33
CA LEU A 110 5.28 21.19 16.68
C LEU A 110 6.32 20.24 17.30
N LEU A 111 6.83 19.27 16.52
CA LEU A 111 7.89 18.37 16.99
C LEU A 111 9.17 19.14 17.35
N GLU A 112 9.57 20.10 16.51
CA GLU A 112 10.75 20.92 16.75
C GLU A 112 10.61 21.76 18.03
N ILE A 113 9.43 22.37 18.25
CA ILE A 113 9.14 23.15 19.47
C ILE A 113 9.22 22.24 20.71
N LEU A 114 8.56 21.07 20.67
CA LEU A 114 8.55 20.13 21.78
C LEU A 114 9.97 19.62 22.11
N CYS A 115 10.75 19.23 21.10
CA CYS A 115 12.12 18.73 21.31
C CYS A 115 13.09 19.81 21.81
N LYS A 116 12.94 21.07 21.39
CA LYS A 116 13.82 22.17 21.83
C LYS A 116 13.53 22.65 23.25
N ARG A 117 12.26 22.63 23.66
CA ARG A 117 11.81 23.27 24.90
C ARG A 117 11.66 22.29 26.06
N ILE A 118 11.34 21.02 25.80
CA ILE A 118 11.24 20.00 26.85
C ILE A 118 12.63 19.41 27.11
N LYS A 119 13.31 19.93 28.15
CA LYS A 119 14.65 19.46 28.54
C LYS A 119 14.63 18.24 29.47
N ASN A 120 13.49 17.94 30.09
CA ASN A 120 13.37 16.90 31.12
C ASN A 120 13.32 15.47 30.55
N PHE A 121 13.22 15.32 29.23
CA PHE A 121 13.16 14.03 28.55
C PHE A 121 14.15 13.99 27.40
N SER A 122 14.62 12.79 27.06
CA SER A 122 15.44 12.62 25.86
C SER A 122 14.64 12.94 24.60
N ILE A 123 15.30 13.54 23.61
CA ILE A 123 14.71 13.86 22.31
C ILE A 123 14.03 12.64 21.69
N ASN A 124 14.68 11.47 21.76
CA ASN A 124 14.13 10.20 21.26
C ASN A 124 12.80 9.82 21.93
N LYS A 125 12.63 10.11 23.22
CA LYS A 125 11.40 9.81 23.97
C LYS A 125 10.27 10.74 23.52
N ILE A 126 10.54 12.03 23.34
CA ILE A 126 9.58 13.02 22.83
C ILE A 126 9.15 12.66 21.40
N GLN A 127 10.10 12.31 20.52
CA GLN A 127 9.82 11.87 19.16
C GLN A 127 8.90 10.64 19.12
N LYS A 128 9.16 9.62 19.96
CA LYS A 128 8.29 8.43 20.03
C LYS A 128 6.88 8.77 20.50
N ILE A 129 6.74 9.61 21.54
CA ILE A 129 5.45 10.08 22.04
C ILE A 129 4.68 10.80 20.93
N PHE A 130 5.36 11.73 20.23
CA PHE A 130 4.77 12.49 19.14
C PHE A 130 4.35 11.58 17.98
N GLN A 131 5.19 10.63 17.58
CA GLN A 131 4.86 9.64 16.53
C GLN A 131 3.65 8.80 16.90
N ILE A 132 3.55 8.33 18.15
CA ILE A 132 2.38 7.56 18.62
C ILE A 132 1.11 8.41 18.51
N LYS A 133 1.15 9.66 18.99
CA LYS A 133 0.01 10.57 18.89
C LYS A 133 -0.35 10.88 17.44
N TYR A 134 0.65 11.18 16.61
CA TYR A 134 0.43 11.41 15.18
C TYR A 134 -0.25 10.23 14.50
N ARG A 135 0.18 9.00 14.81
CA ARG A 135 -0.48 7.78 14.34
C ARG A 135 -1.93 7.68 14.83
N GLN A 136 -2.20 7.98 16.10
CA GLN A 136 -3.57 8.01 16.62
C GLN A 136 -4.44 9.02 15.88
N TYR A 137 -3.92 10.23 15.63
CA TYR A 137 -4.64 11.25 14.86
C TYR A 137 -4.95 10.78 13.44
N GLN A 138 -3.98 10.19 12.74
CA GLN A 138 -4.20 9.61 11.41
C GLN A 138 -5.38 8.62 11.43
N GLU A 139 -5.41 7.70 12.41
CA GLU A 139 -6.51 6.72 12.54
C GLU A 139 -7.85 7.39 12.84
N ILE A 140 -7.88 8.43 13.69
CA ILE A 140 -9.10 9.20 13.98
C ILE A 140 -9.65 9.84 12.70
N TRP A 141 -8.79 10.50 11.91
CA TRP A 141 -9.21 11.15 10.67
C TRP A 141 -9.68 10.14 9.62
N LEU A 142 -8.98 9.01 9.47
CA LEU A 142 -9.40 7.93 8.58
C LEU A 142 -10.77 7.37 8.99
N LYS A 143 -11.01 7.13 10.29
CA LYS A 143 -12.32 6.69 10.81
C LYS A 143 -13.42 7.71 10.56
N LYS A 144 -13.14 9.00 10.79
CA LYS A 144 -14.08 10.09 10.51
C LYS A 144 -14.50 10.11 9.04
N LEU A 145 -13.55 9.95 8.12
CA LEU A 145 -13.83 9.84 6.68
C LEU A 145 -14.63 8.57 6.35
N GLU A 146 -14.28 7.42 6.93
CA GLU A 146 -14.99 6.15 6.72
C GLU A 146 -16.48 6.26 7.11
N ILE A 147 -16.79 6.96 8.21
CA ILE A 147 -18.18 7.22 8.63
C ILE A 147 -18.90 8.11 7.61
N ARG A 148 -18.23 9.14 7.08
CA ARG A 148 -18.81 10.07 6.10
C ARG A 148 -19.10 9.40 4.76
N PHE A 149 -18.27 8.43 4.37
CA PHE A 149 -18.40 7.69 3.12
C PHE A 149 -19.20 6.39 3.27
N LYS A 150 -19.89 6.17 4.40
CA LYS A 150 -20.57 4.91 4.69
C LYS A 150 -21.65 4.55 3.66
N ASP A 151 -22.31 5.56 3.09
CA ASP A 151 -23.46 5.44 2.19
C ASP A 151 -23.06 5.43 0.70
N LEU A 152 -21.75 5.43 0.41
CA LEU A 152 -21.24 5.22 -0.94
C LEU A 152 -21.38 3.74 -1.35
N PRO A 153 -21.44 3.46 -2.66
CA PRO A 153 -21.34 2.10 -3.18
C PRO A 153 -20.14 1.35 -2.59
N ALA A 154 -20.29 0.04 -2.36
CA ALA A 154 -19.33 -0.74 -1.59
C ALA A 154 -17.93 -0.78 -2.24
N GLU A 155 -17.89 -0.86 -3.57
CA GLU A 155 -16.68 -0.81 -4.39
C GLU A 155 -15.92 0.52 -4.19
N GLU A 156 -16.63 1.65 -4.33
CA GLU A 156 -16.03 2.98 -4.20
C GLU A 156 -15.64 3.26 -2.75
N LYS A 157 -16.44 2.81 -1.78
CA LYS A 157 -16.13 2.93 -0.35
C LYS A 157 -14.80 2.24 -0.01
N ILE A 158 -14.62 0.98 -0.43
CA ILE A 158 -13.39 0.23 -0.17
C ILE A 158 -12.20 0.83 -0.94
N PHE A 159 -12.44 1.28 -2.17
CA PHE A 159 -11.42 1.97 -2.97
C PHE A 159 -10.93 3.25 -2.29
N LEU A 160 -11.85 4.13 -1.88
CA LEU A 160 -11.54 5.39 -1.22
C LEU A 160 -10.88 5.17 0.14
N LYS A 161 -11.35 4.18 0.92
CA LYS A 161 -10.71 3.79 2.18
C LYS A 161 -9.22 3.49 1.97
N LYS A 162 -8.90 2.60 1.02
CA LYS A 162 -7.51 2.25 0.70
C LYS A 162 -6.72 3.43 0.13
N TYR A 163 -7.36 4.29 -0.66
CA TYR A 163 -6.73 5.50 -1.19
C TYR A 163 -6.29 6.44 -0.05
N TYR A 164 -7.17 6.71 0.92
CA TYR A 164 -6.83 7.58 2.05
C TYR A 164 -5.85 6.91 3.02
N GLU A 165 -5.94 5.59 3.23
CA GLU A 165 -4.93 4.84 3.98
C GLU A 165 -3.52 4.97 3.38
N LYS A 166 -3.39 4.90 2.05
CA LYS A 166 -2.11 5.13 1.34
C LYS A 166 -1.61 6.56 1.52
N ASN A 167 -2.53 7.52 1.61
CA ASN A 167 -2.24 8.94 1.78
C ASN A 167 -2.28 9.39 3.26
N ARG A 168 -2.21 8.46 4.23
CA ARG A 168 -2.37 8.76 5.66
C ARG A 168 -1.42 9.81 6.24
N ASN A 169 -0.25 9.98 5.61
CA ASN A 169 0.74 10.96 6.06
C ASN A 169 0.38 12.40 5.65
N ASN A 170 -0.53 12.59 4.70
CA ASN A 170 -0.98 13.90 4.27
C ASN A 170 -2.21 14.32 5.09
N MET A 171 -1.95 14.84 6.29
CA MET A 171 -3.00 15.22 7.24
C MET A 171 -3.84 16.40 6.75
N GLU A 172 -3.23 17.37 6.07
CA GLU A 172 -3.94 18.50 5.46
C GLU A 172 -5.02 18.01 4.49
N LYS A 173 -4.66 17.06 3.63
CA LYS A 173 -5.61 16.47 2.68
C LYS A 173 -6.74 15.71 3.39
N LEU A 174 -6.44 14.95 4.44
CA LEU A 174 -7.48 14.25 5.21
C LEU A 174 -8.44 15.23 5.90
N LYS A 175 -7.91 16.29 6.51
CA LYS A 175 -8.70 17.37 7.14
C LYS A 175 -9.54 18.09 6.10
N TYR A 176 -8.93 18.52 5.00
CA TYR A 176 -9.61 19.18 3.88
C TYR A 176 -10.80 18.36 3.40
N VAL A 177 -10.57 17.09 3.04
CA VAL A 177 -11.66 16.23 2.56
C VAL A 177 -12.75 16.07 3.64
N TYR A 178 -12.37 15.94 4.91
CA TYR A 178 -13.34 15.82 5.98
C TYR A 178 -14.20 17.09 6.13
N GLU A 179 -13.60 18.28 6.08
CA GLU A 179 -14.34 19.54 6.17
C GLU A 179 -15.36 19.68 5.03
N TYR A 180 -14.98 19.38 3.79
CA TYR A 180 -15.93 19.36 2.67
C TYR A 180 -17.01 18.29 2.84
N SER A 181 -16.64 17.13 3.38
CA SER A 181 -17.58 16.03 3.66
C SER A 181 -18.63 16.35 4.73
N LYS A 182 -18.47 17.45 5.49
CA LYS A 182 -19.51 17.93 6.41
C LYS A 182 -20.71 18.50 5.66
N ASN A 183 -20.52 19.00 4.44
CA ASN A 183 -21.62 19.50 3.61
C ASN A 183 -22.41 18.33 3.01
N PRO A 184 -23.71 18.16 3.35
CA PRO A 184 -24.53 17.08 2.81
C PRO A 184 -24.64 17.10 1.28
N GLN A 185 -24.69 18.29 0.66
CA GLN A 185 -24.77 18.42 -0.81
C GLN A 185 -23.51 17.90 -1.49
N TYR A 186 -22.36 18.07 -0.85
CA TYR A 186 -21.09 17.56 -1.36
C TYR A 186 -21.05 16.03 -1.31
N ILE A 187 -21.50 15.42 -0.20
CA ILE A 187 -21.60 13.96 -0.09
C ILE A 187 -22.58 13.38 -1.12
N GLU A 188 -23.75 13.99 -1.29
CA GLU A 188 -24.71 13.56 -2.32
C GLU A 188 -24.13 13.68 -3.74
N LYS A 189 -23.37 14.74 -4.02
CA LYS A 189 -22.66 14.87 -5.29
C LYS A 189 -21.63 13.76 -5.50
N ILE A 190 -20.83 13.44 -4.48
CA ILE A 190 -19.86 12.32 -4.54
C ILE A 190 -20.60 11.01 -4.78
N LYS A 191 -21.71 10.76 -4.08
CA LYS A 191 -22.51 9.55 -4.22
C LYS A 191 -23.02 9.38 -5.65
N LYS A 192 -23.59 10.44 -6.24
CA LYS A 192 -24.03 10.45 -7.64
C LYS A 192 -22.88 10.17 -8.59
N VAL A 193 -21.73 10.80 -8.40
CA VAL A 193 -20.54 10.57 -9.24
C VAL A 193 -20.06 9.11 -9.10
N ALA A 194 -20.07 8.55 -7.90
CA ALA A 194 -19.69 7.17 -7.65
C ALA A 194 -20.63 6.17 -8.33
N GLN A 195 -21.94 6.42 -8.29
CA GLN A 195 -22.94 5.62 -9.00
C GLN A 195 -22.76 5.71 -10.52
N ILE A 196 -22.67 6.92 -11.08
CA ILE A 196 -22.44 7.11 -12.52
C ILE A 196 -21.15 6.39 -12.97
N LYS A 197 -20.08 6.50 -12.18
CA LYS A 197 -18.81 5.82 -12.46
C LYS A 197 -18.98 4.30 -12.47
N LEU A 198 -19.69 3.74 -11.49
CA LEU A 198 -19.97 2.31 -11.46
C LEU A 198 -20.83 1.88 -12.64
N ASP A 199 -21.89 2.62 -12.95
CA ASP A 199 -22.76 2.35 -14.09
C ASP A 199 -21.98 2.38 -15.41
N ILE A 200 -21.05 3.33 -15.56
CA ILE A 200 -20.17 3.40 -16.74
C ILE A 200 -19.28 2.16 -16.80
N MET A 201 -18.67 1.78 -15.67
CA MET A 201 -17.78 0.63 -15.63
C MET A 201 -18.52 -0.68 -15.86
N GLU A 202 -19.76 -0.81 -15.40
CA GLU A 202 -20.58 -2.01 -15.64
C GLU A 202 -21.01 -2.13 -17.10
N ASN A 203 -21.47 -1.03 -17.71
CA ASN A 203 -22.09 -1.09 -19.03
C ASN A 203 -21.11 -0.92 -20.18
N PHE A 204 -19.99 -0.22 -19.97
CA PHE A 204 -19.06 0.14 -21.05
C PHE A 204 -17.63 -0.37 -20.84
N MET A 205 -17.23 -0.70 -19.60
CA MET A 205 -15.87 -1.18 -19.31
C MET A 205 -15.85 -2.37 -18.32
N PRO A 206 -16.67 -3.42 -18.53
CA PRO A 206 -16.84 -4.50 -17.55
C PRO A 206 -15.52 -5.21 -17.24
N ASP A 207 -14.66 -5.38 -18.26
CA ASP A 207 -13.36 -6.06 -18.13
C ASP A 207 -12.40 -5.32 -17.19
N LEU A 208 -12.54 -3.99 -17.07
CA LEU A 208 -11.69 -3.17 -16.20
C LEU A 208 -12.27 -3.02 -14.78
N LYS A 209 -13.56 -3.33 -14.58
CA LYS A 209 -14.25 -3.12 -13.29
C LYS A 209 -13.52 -3.82 -12.15
N GLU A 210 -13.22 -5.10 -12.34
CA GLU A 210 -12.58 -5.90 -11.30
C GLU A 210 -11.14 -5.42 -11.00
N SER A 211 -10.36 -5.13 -12.04
CA SER A 211 -8.98 -4.65 -11.90
C SER A 211 -8.92 -3.29 -11.20
N TYR A 212 -9.82 -2.38 -11.54
CA TYR A 212 -9.91 -1.07 -10.92
C TYR A 212 -10.33 -1.16 -9.45
N TYR A 213 -11.37 -1.95 -9.15
CA TYR A 213 -11.87 -2.19 -7.80
C TYR A 213 -11.24 -3.43 -7.13
N LYS A 214 -9.98 -3.73 -7.47
CA LYS A 214 -9.29 -4.94 -6.99
C LYS A 214 -9.32 -5.12 -5.47
N SER A 215 -9.28 -4.03 -4.73
CA SER A 215 -9.31 -4.06 -3.26
C SER A 215 -10.67 -4.52 -2.69
N TYR A 216 -11.75 -4.27 -3.43
CA TYR A 216 -13.07 -4.81 -3.14
C TYR A 216 -13.14 -6.28 -3.58
N TYR A 217 -12.89 -6.55 -4.87
CA TYR A 217 -13.10 -7.88 -5.45
C TYR A 217 -12.19 -8.97 -4.86
N ASN A 218 -10.96 -8.66 -4.48
CA ASN A 218 -10.04 -9.61 -3.83
C ASN A 218 -10.52 -10.13 -2.49
N ASN A 219 -11.51 -9.47 -1.88
CA ASN A 219 -12.09 -9.85 -0.60
C ASN A 219 -13.55 -10.33 -0.74
N THR A 220 -14.05 -10.47 -1.96
CA THR A 220 -15.39 -11.03 -2.18
C THR A 220 -15.41 -12.52 -1.83
N PRO A 221 -16.52 -13.04 -1.26
CA PRO A 221 -16.64 -14.45 -0.92
C PRO A 221 -16.43 -15.37 -2.13
N GLU A 222 -16.91 -14.95 -3.31
CA GLU A 222 -16.75 -15.69 -4.56
C GLU A 222 -15.28 -15.88 -4.93
N LYS A 223 -14.51 -14.78 -4.99
CA LYS A 223 -13.09 -14.84 -5.36
C LYS A 223 -12.27 -15.61 -4.33
N ILE A 224 -12.53 -15.42 -3.03
CA ILE A 224 -11.84 -16.16 -1.97
C ILE A 224 -12.11 -17.67 -2.09
N LYS A 225 -13.35 -18.06 -2.40
CA LYS A 225 -13.73 -19.47 -2.59
C LYS A 225 -12.99 -20.09 -3.79
N LEU A 226 -12.98 -19.41 -4.94
CA LEU A 226 -12.27 -19.88 -6.14
C LEU A 226 -10.76 -20.05 -5.89
N ILE A 227 -10.13 -19.07 -5.23
CA ILE A 227 -8.70 -19.15 -4.87
C ILE A 227 -8.46 -20.37 -3.98
N LYS A 228 -9.34 -20.64 -3.02
CA LYS A 228 -9.21 -21.80 -2.13
C LYS A 228 -9.37 -23.12 -2.89
N GLU A 229 -10.36 -23.23 -3.77
CA GLU A 229 -10.59 -24.42 -4.61
C GLU A 229 -9.38 -24.71 -5.50
N ILE A 230 -8.88 -23.70 -6.23
CA ILE A 230 -7.71 -23.84 -7.11
C ILE A 230 -6.47 -24.23 -6.31
N SER A 231 -6.20 -23.59 -5.17
CA SER A 231 -5.06 -23.97 -4.32
C SER A 231 -5.17 -25.39 -3.76
N GLN A 232 -6.37 -25.93 -3.59
CA GLN A 232 -6.57 -27.32 -3.16
C GLN A 232 -6.33 -28.31 -4.30
N LEU A 233 -6.75 -27.96 -5.52
CA LEU A 233 -6.58 -28.81 -6.70
C LEU A 233 -5.15 -28.78 -7.24
N ASN A 234 -4.46 -27.64 -7.13
CA ASN A 234 -3.10 -27.46 -7.59
C ASN A 234 -2.28 -26.58 -6.62
N PRO A 235 -1.49 -27.19 -5.71
CA PRO A 235 -0.71 -26.47 -4.70
C PRO A 235 0.40 -25.56 -5.26
N SER A 236 0.76 -25.69 -6.53
CA SER A 236 1.81 -24.89 -7.15
C SER A 236 1.44 -23.41 -7.31
N TYR A 237 0.14 -23.10 -7.34
CA TYR A 237 -0.33 -21.72 -7.40
C TYR A 237 -0.35 -21.08 -6.01
N SER A 238 0.44 -20.02 -5.81
CA SER A 238 0.39 -19.25 -4.58
C SER A 238 -0.88 -18.39 -4.50
N LYS A 239 -1.39 -18.16 -3.28
CA LYS A 239 -2.56 -17.29 -3.05
C LYS A 239 -2.36 -15.87 -3.59
N ASN A 240 -1.13 -15.35 -3.58
CA ASN A 240 -0.84 -14.00 -4.06
C ASN A 240 -0.93 -13.93 -5.59
N GLN A 241 -0.42 -14.94 -6.31
CA GLN A 241 -0.57 -15.03 -7.76
C GLN A 241 -2.05 -15.14 -8.14
N LEU A 242 -2.82 -15.98 -7.45
CA LEU A 242 -4.25 -16.15 -7.73
C LEU A 242 -5.09 -14.88 -7.49
N LYS A 243 -4.62 -13.95 -6.64
CA LYS A 243 -5.29 -12.65 -6.42
C LYS A 243 -5.08 -11.65 -7.55
N GLU A 244 -4.16 -11.90 -8.47
CA GLU A 244 -3.91 -11.04 -9.63
C GLU A 244 -4.92 -11.30 -10.76
N PHE A 245 -5.38 -12.54 -10.90
CA PHE A 245 -6.42 -12.92 -11.86
C PHE A 245 -7.79 -12.37 -11.48
N THR A 246 -8.61 -12.09 -12.49
CA THR A 246 -10.04 -11.81 -12.36
C THR A 246 -10.83 -13.05 -11.97
N ILE A 247 -12.07 -12.87 -11.49
CA ILE A 247 -12.98 -13.97 -11.16
C ILE A 247 -13.22 -14.85 -12.39
N THR A 248 -13.38 -14.25 -13.57
CA THR A 248 -13.59 -14.98 -14.83
C THR A 248 -12.37 -15.82 -15.20
N GLU A 249 -11.17 -15.26 -15.11
CA GLU A 249 -9.93 -16.00 -15.35
C GLU A 249 -9.75 -17.14 -14.33
N LEU A 250 -10.06 -16.91 -13.06
CA LEU A 250 -10.03 -17.95 -12.04
C LEU A 250 -11.04 -19.08 -12.32
N LYS A 251 -12.23 -18.77 -12.83
CA LYS A 251 -13.22 -19.78 -13.25
C LYS A 251 -12.69 -20.62 -14.41
N SER A 252 -12.06 -19.99 -15.41
CA SER A 252 -11.43 -20.71 -16.53
C SER A 252 -10.33 -21.64 -16.03
N LEU A 253 -9.40 -21.10 -15.24
CA LEU A 253 -8.29 -21.85 -14.67
C LEU A 253 -8.77 -23.04 -13.82
N ASN A 254 -9.80 -22.85 -12.99
CA ASN A 254 -10.37 -23.94 -12.20
C ASN A 254 -10.96 -25.05 -13.08
N SER A 255 -11.61 -24.67 -14.17
CA SER A 255 -12.21 -25.60 -15.13
C SER A 255 -11.14 -26.41 -15.87
N GLU A 256 -10.08 -25.73 -16.33
CA GLU A 256 -8.91 -26.35 -16.97
C GLU A 256 -8.21 -27.34 -16.03
N ILE A 257 -7.97 -26.96 -14.77
CA ILE A 257 -7.37 -27.85 -13.77
C ILE A 257 -8.26 -29.07 -13.50
N LEU A 258 -9.58 -28.89 -13.42
CA LEU A 258 -10.51 -30.00 -13.21
C LEU A 258 -10.53 -30.96 -14.40
N GLU A 259 -10.49 -30.45 -15.62
CA GLU A 259 -10.41 -31.27 -16.84
C GLU A 259 -9.09 -32.04 -16.91
N GLN A 260 -7.98 -31.36 -16.65
CA GLN A 260 -6.66 -32.00 -16.61
C GLN A 260 -6.59 -33.09 -15.54
N ASN A 261 -7.09 -32.82 -14.33
CA ASN A 261 -7.14 -33.82 -13.25
C ASN A 261 -8.01 -35.03 -13.61
N LYS A 262 -9.16 -34.82 -14.28
CA LYS A 262 -10.01 -35.91 -14.78
C LYS A 262 -9.26 -36.76 -15.81
N LYS A 263 -8.60 -36.12 -16.76
CA LYS A 263 -7.81 -36.79 -17.79
C LYS A 263 -6.67 -37.60 -17.16
N GLU A 264 -5.90 -37.01 -16.24
CA GLU A 264 -4.84 -37.72 -15.53
C GLU A 264 -5.33 -38.93 -14.73
N ILE A 265 -6.52 -38.85 -14.10
CA ILE A 265 -7.12 -39.98 -13.40
C ILE A 265 -7.51 -41.08 -14.39
N GLN A 266 -8.09 -40.73 -15.54
CA GLN A 266 -8.44 -41.69 -16.59
C GLN A 266 -7.17 -42.34 -17.17
N ASP A 267 -6.16 -41.55 -17.50
CA ASP A 267 -4.86 -42.02 -18.01
C ASP A 267 -4.19 -42.97 -17.02
N LYS A 268 -4.17 -42.63 -15.73
CA LYS A 268 -3.64 -43.51 -14.68
C LYS A 268 -4.41 -44.82 -14.58
N LYS A 269 -5.75 -44.79 -14.68
CA LYS A 269 -6.58 -46.00 -14.65
C LYS A 269 -6.31 -46.90 -15.85
N LEU A 270 -6.24 -46.33 -17.05
CA LEU A 270 -5.93 -47.07 -18.28
C LEU A 270 -4.52 -47.67 -18.21
N PHE A 271 -3.53 -46.89 -17.76
CA PHE A 271 -2.18 -47.38 -17.55
C PHE A 271 -2.14 -48.58 -16.59
N HIS A 272 -2.79 -48.50 -15.42
CA HIS A 272 -2.83 -49.60 -14.47
C HIS A 272 -3.62 -50.81 -15.00
N LYS A 273 -4.75 -50.59 -15.70
CA LYS A 273 -5.55 -51.64 -16.34
C LYS A 273 -4.66 -52.47 -17.26
N TYR A 274 -3.96 -51.82 -18.19
CA TYR A 274 -3.18 -52.52 -19.20
C TYR A 274 -1.85 -53.08 -18.70
N THR A 275 -1.13 -52.36 -17.82
CA THR A 275 0.11 -52.91 -17.24
C THR A 275 -0.15 -54.15 -16.39
N ASN A 276 -1.24 -54.18 -15.61
CA ASN A 276 -1.62 -55.36 -14.84
C ASN A 276 -2.09 -56.51 -15.73
N ALA A 277 -2.96 -56.24 -16.72
CA ALA A 277 -3.46 -57.28 -17.64
C ALA A 277 -2.33 -57.90 -18.48
N ILE A 278 -1.42 -57.06 -19.00
CA ILE A 278 -0.24 -57.52 -19.73
C ILE A 278 0.65 -58.37 -18.83
N SER A 279 0.95 -57.93 -17.60
CA SER A 279 1.75 -58.72 -16.67
C SER A 279 1.12 -60.08 -16.38
N GLN A 280 -0.18 -60.12 -16.09
CA GLN A 280 -0.89 -61.37 -15.79
C GLN A 280 -0.92 -62.32 -16.99
N SER A 281 -1.14 -61.80 -18.20
CA SER A 281 -1.14 -62.62 -19.41
C SER A 281 0.26 -63.14 -19.77
N MET A 282 1.32 -62.38 -19.46
CA MET A 282 2.70 -62.83 -19.63
C MET A 282 3.09 -63.97 -18.69
N ASP A 283 2.50 -64.01 -17.49
CA ASP A 283 2.72 -65.08 -16.51
C ASP A 283 1.83 -66.30 -16.75
N SER A 284 0.81 -66.17 -17.63
CA SER A 284 -0.07 -67.26 -18.03
C SER A 284 0.51 -68.10 -19.17
N MET A 285 0.11 -69.38 -19.26
CA MET A 285 0.44 -70.24 -20.41
C MET A 285 -0.50 -70.03 -21.61
N ASP A 286 -1.34 -69.00 -21.60
CA ASP A 286 -2.32 -68.70 -22.64
C ASP A 286 -1.84 -67.53 -23.51
N ASP A 287 -1.30 -67.86 -24.67
CA ASP A 287 -0.81 -66.90 -25.65
C ASP A 287 -1.94 -66.11 -26.33
N GLU A 288 -3.16 -66.67 -26.47
CA GLU A 288 -4.30 -65.97 -27.07
C GLU A 288 -4.78 -64.82 -26.16
N SER A 289 -4.77 -65.04 -24.84
CA SER A 289 -5.06 -63.99 -23.86
C SER A 289 -4.10 -62.81 -23.98
N PHE A 290 -2.80 -63.08 -24.14
CA PHE A 290 -1.80 -62.02 -24.34
C PHE A 290 -2.04 -61.24 -25.63
N VAL A 291 -2.29 -61.93 -26.75
CA VAL A 291 -2.60 -61.31 -28.06
C VAL A 291 -3.82 -60.39 -27.93
N LYS A 292 -4.90 -60.88 -27.31
CA LYS A 292 -6.14 -60.12 -27.14
C LYS A 292 -5.94 -58.83 -26.33
N ILE A 293 -5.25 -58.91 -25.19
CA ILE A 293 -4.98 -57.75 -24.33
C ILE A 293 -4.11 -56.71 -25.06
N CYS A 294 -3.12 -57.14 -25.84
CA CYS A 294 -2.30 -56.24 -26.64
C CYS A 294 -3.11 -55.52 -27.73
N LEU A 295 -4.01 -56.23 -28.42
CA LEU A 295 -4.89 -55.62 -29.43
C LEU A 295 -5.92 -54.67 -28.81
N GLU A 296 -6.46 -54.99 -27.63
CA GLU A 296 -7.32 -54.08 -26.87
C GLU A 296 -6.57 -52.81 -26.44
N ALA A 297 -5.33 -52.94 -25.97
CA ALA A 297 -4.49 -51.80 -25.60
C ALA A 297 -4.20 -50.89 -26.79
N ILE A 298 -3.85 -51.46 -27.94
CA ILE A 298 -3.59 -50.70 -29.18
C ILE A 298 -4.83 -49.93 -29.66
N ARG A 299 -6.03 -50.47 -29.41
CA ARG A 299 -7.30 -49.84 -29.84
C ARG A 299 -7.77 -48.75 -28.87
N GLU A 300 -7.61 -48.96 -27.56
CA GLU A 300 -8.13 -48.05 -26.54
C GLU A 300 -7.13 -46.94 -26.14
N LEU A 301 -5.83 -47.16 -26.29
CA LEU A 301 -4.80 -46.19 -25.89
C LEU A 301 -4.36 -45.30 -27.04
N ASP A 302 -4.09 -44.03 -26.72
CA ASP A 302 -3.35 -43.16 -27.64
C ASP A 302 -1.86 -43.54 -27.72
N GLU A 303 -1.14 -42.96 -28.68
CA GLU A 303 0.26 -43.28 -28.95
C GLU A 303 1.17 -43.05 -27.72
N GLU A 304 0.96 -41.96 -26.97
CA GLU A 304 1.78 -41.63 -25.81
C GLU A 304 1.51 -42.58 -24.64
N GLN A 305 0.23 -42.87 -24.39
CA GLN A 305 -0.21 -43.83 -23.37
C GLN A 305 0.30 -45.24 -23.68
N LEU A 306 0.19 -45.68 -24.93
CA LEU A 306 0.65 -47.00 -25.38
C LEU A 306 2.18 -47.12 -25.21
N GLN A 307 2.93 -46.09 -25.61
CA GLN A 307 4.39 -46.05 -25.42
C GLN A 307 4.77 -46.18 -23.95
N LYS A 308 4.05 -45.51 -23.03
CA LYS A 308 4.28 -45.63 -21.58
C LYS A 308 4.04 -47.06 -21.08
N VAL A 309 2.94 -47.69 -21.50
CA VAL A 309 2.59 -49.08 -21.12
C VAL A 309 3.62 -50.08 -21.65
N VAL A 310 4.06 -49.90 -22.91
CA VAL A 310 5.08 -50.72 -23.56
C VAL A 310 6.41 -50.59 -22.83
N ASN A 311 6.89 -49.36 -22.62
CA ASN A 311 8.16 -49.11 -21.92
C ASN A 311 8.17 -49.70 -20.50
N PHE A 312 7.07 -49.55 -19.76
CA PHE A 312 6.92 -50.14 -18.44
C PHE A 312 6.99 -51.68 -18.52
N SER A 313 6.27 -52.30 -19.46
CA SER A 313 6.24 -53.75 -19.63
C SER A 313 7.60 -54.31 -20.06
N ILE A 314 8.35 -53.63 -20.93
CA ILE A 314 9.74 -53.98 -21.29
C ILE A 314 10.65 -53.98 -20.06
N SER A 315 10.53 -52.95 -19.21
CA SER A 315 11.34 -52.83 -17.99
C SER A 315 11.07 -53.95 -16.98
N ARG A 316 9.85 -54.49 -16.98
CA ARG A 316 9.40 -55.57 -16.09
C ARG A 316 9.73 -56.96 -16.64
N ASN A 317 9.63 -57.17 -17.95
CA ASN A 317 9.84 -58.48 -18.58
C ASN A 317 10.63 -58.33 -19.91
N LYS A 318 11.85 -58.89 -19.95
CA LYS A 318 12.76 -58.80 -21.12
C LYS A 318 12.21 -59.48 -22.38
N PHE A 319 11.30 -60.44 -22.23
CA PHE A 319 10.69 -61.16 -23.36
C PHE A 319 9.46 -60.45 -23.93
N PHE A 320 8.91 -59.46 -23.21
CA PHE A 320 7.72 -58.73 -23.63
C PHE A 320 7.89 -58.11 -25.01
N LEU A 321 9.01 -57.41 -25.26
CA LEU A 321 9.24 -56.72 -26.53
C LEU A 321 9.17 -57.66 -27.73
N GLY A 322 9.77 -58.85 -27.60
CA GLY A 322 9.75 -59.87 -28.64
C GLY A 322 8.34 -60.35 -28.93
N LYS A 323 7.59 -60.72 -27.88
CA LYS A 323 6.22 -61.22 -27.99
C LYS A 323 5.27 -60.15 -28.53
N PHE A 324 5.36 -58.92 -28.04
CA PHE A 324 4.57 -57.77 -28.49
C PHE A 324 4.81 -57.43 -29.96
N ASN A 325 6.08 -57.46 -30.41
CA ASN A 325 6.41 -57.24 -31.82
C ASN A 325 5.87 -58.33 -32.74
N THR A 326 5.80 -59.59 -32.28
CA THR A 326 5.14 -60.68 -33.02
C THR A 326 3.66 -60.40 -33.19
N VAL A 327 2.96 -60.00 -32.12
CA VAL A 327 1.54 -59.62 -32.18
C VAL A 327 1.30 -58.49 -33.17
N ILE A 328 2.12 -57.44 -33.14
CA ILE A 328 2.01 -56.31 -34.08
C ILE A 328 2.26 -56.77 -35.52
N LYS A 329 3.30 -57.58 -35.76
CA LYS A 329 3.63 -58.08 -37.11
C LYS A 329 2.53 -58.95 -37.71
N GLU A 330 1.89 -59.77 -36.89
CA GLU A 330 0.78 -60.63 -37.32
C GLU A 330 -0.52 -59.83 -37.57
N HIS A 331 -0.64 -58.64 -36.98
CA HIS A 331 -1.85 -57.82 -37.02
C HIS A 331 -1.61 -56.42 -37.63
N GLN A 332 -0.67 -56.30 -38.57
CA GLN A 332 -0.26 -55.05 -39.23
C GLN A 332 -1.40 -54.26 -39.89
N GLY A 333 -2.53 -54.90 -40.22
CA GLY A 333 -3.72 -54.23 -40.74
C GLY A 333 -4.47 -53.35 -39.72
N LEU A 334 -4.15 -53.45 -38.42
CA LEU A 334 -4.83 -52.74 -37.33
C LEU A 334 -3.98 -51.63 -36.67
N THR A 335 -2.72 -51.47 -37.05
CA THR A 335 -1.75 -50.60 -36.35
C THR A 335 -1.21 -49.49 -37.27
N LYS A 336 -1.45 -48.22 -36.92
CA LYS A 336 -0.82 -47.04 -37.55
C LYS A 336 0.50 -46.61 -36.87
N ILE A 337 1.02 -47.40 -35.93
CA ILE A 337 2.05 -46.97 -34.99
C ILE A 337 3.39 -47.61 -35.36
N ARG A 338 4.41 -46.78 -35.59
CA ARG A 338 5.82 -47.21 -35.75
C ARG A 338 6.50 -47.12 -34.38
N PHE A 339 6.81 -48.26 -33.79
CA PHE A 339 7.67 -48.31 -32.60
C PHE A 339 9.15 -48.21 -33.04
N ILE A 340 9.93 -47.35 -32.38
CA ILE A 340 11.39 -47.23 -32.55
C ILE A 340 12.08 -48.24 -31.66
#